data_AF-A0A1S3WZK7-F1
#
_entry.id   AF-A0A1S3WZK7-F1
#
_cell.length_a   1.000
_cell.length_b   1.000
_cell.length_c   1.000
_cell.angle_alpha   90.00
_cell.angle_beta   90.00
_cell.angle_gamma   90.00
#
_symmetry.space_group_name_H-M   'P 1'
#
loop_
_entity.id
_entity.type
_entity.pdbx_description
1 polymer ?
#
loop_
_entity_poly.entity_id
_entity_poly.type
_entity_poly.pdbx_seq_one_letter_code
_entity_poly.pdbx_strand_id
1 'polypeptide(L)'
;MEFQGIKDWDGLLDPLDDDLREEILRYGEFVEAAYCCFDFDTSSSTYATCRYPKGSMLTRCGLGQSGYKVLKDLHATCAVQMPRWTERFPNLVSPRSSWIGYVAVCDDVDEIARLGRRDVVIAFRGTATCSEWLENLRVTLTCLPNDMTPENSEPMVQSGLLSLYTSKIESNPSLQDTIRKEIASILSNYSNESLSITVTGHSLGAALATLTAYDITTKFSDLPMVTVVSFGGPRVGNKSFRCQLEKNGTKVLRIVNSDDPITKVPGFVIDDVASRGAATLARLPIWLGKYMEDTVWVYAEVGKELKLSSKSSPDHLSKGNVTKCHDLKTYLHLVNNFVSSSCPLRTTAKKVVLKRKQRERKTAIDLV
;
A
#
# COMPACT_ATOMS: atom_id res chain seq x y z
N MET A 1 -1.27 -17.82 -10.00
CA MET A 1 -0.93 -16.64 -10.86
C MET A 1 -1.96 -15.53 -10.77
N GLU A 2 -3.26 -15.84 -10.75
CA GLU A 2 -4.31 -14.80 -10.78
C GLU A 2 -4.30 -13.87 -9.55
N PHE A 3 -3.84 -14.35 -8.38
CA PHE A 3 -3.73 -13.55 -7.16
C PHE A 3 -2.74 -12.37 -7.23
N GLN A 4 -1.82 -12.38 -8.21
CA GLN A 4 -0.96 -11.22 -8.52
C GLN A 4 -1.54 -10.31 -9.61
N GLY A 5 -2.83 -10.46 -9.93
CA GLY A 5 -3.57 -9.49 -10.74
C GLY A 5 -3.30 -9.58 -12.23
N ILE A 6 -2.83 -10.73 -12.75
CA ILE A 6 -2.57 -10.89 -14.19
C ILE A 6 -3.78 -10.54 -15.07
N LYS A 7 -5.00 -10.76 -14.55
CA LYS A 7 -6.29 -10.34 -15.14
C LYS A 7 -6.99 -9.23 -14.34
N ASP A 8 -6.23 -8.38 -13.66
CA ASP A 8 -6.73 -7.27 -12.85
C ASP A 8 -7.78 -7.69 -11.79
N TRP A 9 -7.62 -8.90 -11.25
CA TRP A 9 -8.51 -9.53 -10.26
C TRP A 9 -9.99 -9.56 -10.68
N ASP A 10 -10.26 -9.64 -11.99
CA ASP A 10 -11.62 -9.70 -12.52
C ASP A 10 -12.38 -10.90 -11.95
N GLY A 11 -13.59 -10.65 -11.44
CA GLY A 11 -14.42 -11.66 -10.76
C GLY A 11 -13.95 -12.11 -9.36
N LEU A 12 -12.82 -11.61 -8.84
CA LEU A 12 -12.28 -12.05 -7.53
C LEU A 12 -12.50 -11.06 -6.38
N LEU A 13 -12.92 -9.82 -6.66
CA LEU A 13 -13.04 -8.76 -5.64
C LEU A 13 -14.45 -8.62 -5.06
N ASP A 14 -15.49 -9.03 -5.78
CA ASP A 14 -16.89 -8.91 -5.35
C ASP A 14 -17.78 -10.00 -5.99
N PRO A 15 -18.08 -11.10 -5.28
CA PRO A 15 -17.63 -11.42 -3.92
C PRO A 15 -16.12 -11.63 -3.84
N LEU A 16 -15.53 -11.35 -2.67
CA LEU A 16 -14.10 -11.55 -2.44
C LEU A 16 -13.79 -13.04 -2.34
N ASP A 17 -13.01 -13.53 -3.30
CA ASP A 17 -12.49 -14.89 -3.35
C ASP A 17 -11.67 -15.24 -2.10
N ASP A 18 -11.82 -16.48 -1.61
CA ASP A 18 -11.21 -16.89 -0.34
C ASP A 18 -9.68 -17.06 -0.46
N ASP A 19 -9.16 -17.53 -1.59
CA ASP A 19 -7.72 -17.65 -1.80
C ASP A 19 -7.08 -16.27 -1.98
N LEU A 20 -7.74 -15.37 -2.73
CA LEU A 20 -7.29 -13.97 -2.83
C LEU A 20 -7.31 -13.26 -1.47
N ARG A 21 -8.32 -13.51 -0.64
CA ARG A 21 -8.39 -12.98 0.73
C ARG A 21 -7.19 -13.42 1.55
N GLU A 22 -6.84 -14.70 1.52
CA GLU A 22 -5.66 -15.23 2.22
C GLU A 22 -4.37 -14.57 1.74
N GLU A 23 -4.20 -14.38 0.43
CA GLU A 23 -3.03 -13.67 -0.11
C GLU A 23 -2.99 -12.19 0.30
N ILE A 24 -4.12 -11.48 0.29
CA ILE A 24 -4.18 -10.08 0.77
C ILE A 24 -3.78 -10.03 2.24
N LEU A 25 -4.31 -10.93 3.09
CA LEU A 25 -3.96 -10.99 4.50
C LEU A 25 -2.47 -11.29 4.70
N ARG A 26 -1.90 -12.24 3.95
CA ARG A 26 -0.48 -12.58 3.96
C ARG A 26 0.41 -11.37 3.65
N TYR A 27 0.07 -10.58 2.62
CA TYR A 27 0.80 -9.32 2.35
C TYR A 27 0.64 -8.30 3.47
N GLY A 28 -0.53 -8.25 4.10
CA GLY A 28 -0.79 -7.47 5.31
C GLY A 28 0.11 -7.83 6.49
N GLU A 29 0.36 -9.13 6.71
CA GLU A 29 1.25 -9.62 7.78
C GLU A 29 2.70 -9.20 7.55
N PHE A 30 3.18 -9.16 6.30
CA PHE A 30 4.52 -8.60 6.00
C PHE A 30 4.61 -7.11 6.36
N VAL A 31 3.54 -6.35 6.15
CA VAL A 31 3.50 -4.95 6.59
C VAL A 31 3.46 -4.86 8.13
N GLU A 32 2.69 -5.73 8.80
CA GLU A 32 2.67 -5.79 10.27
C GLU A 32 4.05 -6.15 10.84
N ALA A 33 4.77 -7.09 10.22
CA ALA A 33 6.14 -7.42 10.59
C ALA A 33 7.07 -6.19 10.47
N ALA A 34 6.88 -5.34 9.45
CA ALA A 34 7.63 -4.10 9.35
C ALA A 34 7.32 -3.14 10.52
N TYR A 35 6.07 -3.03 10.95
CA TYR A 35 5.73 -2.29 12.17
C TYR A 35 6.37 -2.91 13.42
N CYS A 36 6.28 -4.22 13.61
CA CYS A 36 6.85 -4.92 14.77
C CYS A 36 8.37 -4.75 14.89
N CYS A 37 9.07 -4.68 13.76
CA CYS A 37 10.52 -4.51 13.71
C CYS A 37 10.99 -3.10 14.08
N PHE A 38 10.16 -2.07 13.91
CA PHE A 38 10.60 -0.70 14.07
C PHE A 38 10.64 -0.25 15.54
N ASP A 39 11.71 0.46 15.92
CA ASP A 39 11.79 1.04 17.25
C ASP A 39 11.09 2.40 17.36
N PHE A 40 9.87 2.36 17.92
CA PHE A 40 9.04 3.54 18.17
C PHE A 40 9.40 4.29 19.47
N ASP A 41 10.26 3.74 20.32
CA ASP A 41 10.61 4.39 21.59
C ASP A 41 11.60 5.54 21.33
N THR A 42 11.12 6.77 21.41
CA THR A 42 11.94 7.98 21.18
C THR A 42 13.02 8.20 22.24
N SER A 43 12.92 7.51 23.39
CA SER A 43 13.94 7.54 24.43
C SER A 43 15.04 6.49 24.24
N SER A 44 14.82 5.52 23.33
CA SER A 44 15.76 4.45 23.02
C SER A 44 16.94 4.95 22.19
N SER A 45 18.14 4.46 22.50
CA SER A 45 19.33 4.71 21.67
C SER A 45 19.23 4.09 20.27
N THR A 46 18.31 3.14 20.07
CA THR A 46 18.03 2.50 18.78
C THR A 46 16.77 3.06 18.11
N TYR A 47 16.25 4.20 18.58
CA TYR A 47 15.10 4.86 17.98
C TYR A 47 15.22 4.96 16.45
N ALA A 48 14.13 4.64 15.78
CA ALA A 48 13.99 4.60 14.33
C ALA A 48 14.88 3.61 13.56
N THR A 49 15.44 2.62 14.25
CA THR A 49 16.13 1.48 13.63
C THR A 49 15.31 0.20 13.75
N CYS A 50 15.77 -0.87 13.10
CA CYS A 50 15.20 -2.20 13.27
C CYS A 50 15.66 -2.83 14.60
N ARG A 51 14.72 -3.35 15.38
CA ARG A 51 14.92 -4.03 16.66
C ARG A 51 15.56 -5.42 16.53
N TYR A 52 15.40 -6.06 15.38
CA TYR A 52 15.75 -7.46 15.20
C TYR A 52 16.84 -7.66 14.15
N PRO A 53 17.81 -8.58 14.39
CA PRO A 53 18.75 -8.99 13.36
C PRO A 53 18.03 -9.62 12.17
N LYS A 54 18.49 -9.31 10.95
CA LYS A 54 17.94 -9.77 9.67
C LYS A 54 17.56 -11.25 9.64
N GLY A 55 18.44 -12.13 10.12
CA GLY A 55 18.23 -13.60 10.10
C GLY A 55 17.14 -14.12 11.03
N SER A 56 16.64 -13.30 11.96
CA SER A 56 15.57 -13.66 12.91
C SER A 56 14.34 -12.77 12.81
N MET A 57 14.36 -11.77 11.92
CA MET A 57 13.38 -10.70 11.84
C MET A 57 11.94 -11.23 11.67
N LEU A 58 11.71 -12.08 10.66
CA LEU A 58 10.39 -12.63 10.38
C LEU A 58 9.93 -13.59 11.49
N THR A 59 10.81 -14.43 12.01
CA THR A 59 10.50 -15.34 13.13
C THR A 59 10.07 -14.57 14.38
N ARG A 60 10.74 -13.47 14.72
CA ARG A 60 10.39 -12.60 15.86
C ARG A 60 9.04 -11.91 15.69
N CYS A 61 8.57 -11.76 14.44
CA CYS A 61 7.29 -11.14 14.11
C CYS A 61 6.17 -12.16 13.83
N GLY A 62 6.38 -13.45 14.13
CA GLY A 62 5.37 -14.50 13.89
C GLY A 62 5.34 -15.07 12.48
N LEU A 63 6.23 -14.62 11.58
CA LEU A 63 6.35 -15.07 10.19
C LEU A 63 7.47 -16.09 9.97
N GLY A 64 7.86 -16.82 11.01
CA GLY A 64 8.96 -17.80 10.93
C GLY A 64 8.67 -18.99 10.01
N GLN A 65 7.39 -19.29 9.77
CA GLN A 65 6.93 -20.36 8.87
C GLN A 65 6.47 -19.84 7.50
N SER A 66 6.69 -18.55 7.21
CA SER A 66 6.27 -17.96 5.92
C SER A 66 7.02 -18.52 4.71
N GLY A 67 8.19 -19.12 4.93
CA GLY A 67 9.09 -19.55 3.86
C GLY A 67 9.94 -18.42 3.26
N TYR A 68 9.87 -17.20 3.82
CA TYR A 68 10.63 -16.05 3.34
C TYR A 68 11.89 -15.78 4.17
N LYS A 69 12.91 -15.28 3.50
CA LYS A 69 14.17 -14.83 4.09
C LYS A 69 14.42 -13.36 3.77
N VAL A 70 14.73 -12.58 4.79
CA VAL A 70 15.06 -11.16 4.62
C VAL A 70 16.45 -11.02 4.00
N LEU A 71 16.51 -10.33 2.87
CA LEU A 71 17.74 -10.04 2.14
C LEU A 71 18.32 -8.68 2.53
N LYS A 72 17.48 -7.65 2.67
CA LYS A 72 17.92 -6.27 2.84
C LYS A 72 17.01 -5.43 3.73
N ASP A 73 17.61 -4.68 4.64
CA ASP A 73 16.95 -3.60 5.38
C ASP A 73 16.86 -2.33 4.55
N LEU A 74 15.72 -1.66 4.61
CA LEU A 74 15.44 -0.43 3.87
C LEU A 74 15.36 0.76 4.82
N HIS A 75 16.04 1.83 4.45
CA HIS A 75 16.05 3.08 5.20
C HIS A 75 15.69 4.23 4.27
N ALA A 76 14.91 5.18 4.79
CA ALA A 76 14.55 6.40 4.09
C ALA A 76 15.16 7.61 4.81
N THR A 77 15.72 8.53 4.04
CA THR A 77 16.24 9.81 4.52
C THR A 77 15.24 10.91 4.20
N CYS A 78 14.98 11.80 5.16
CA CYS A 78 14.23 13.02 4.89
C CYS A 78 15.18 14.21 4.91
N ALA A 79 15.35 14.86 3.75
CA ALA A 79 16.17 16.06 3.62
C ALA A 79 15.42 17.36 4.00
N VAL A 80 14.13 17.28 4.35
CA VAL A 80 13.31 18.46 4.66
C VAL A 80 13.54 18.90 6.10
N GLN A 81 13.82 20.19 6.27
CA GLN A 81 13.95 20.86 7.56
C GLN A 81 12.66 20.70 8.38
N MET A 82 12.79 20.22 9.62
CA MET A 82 11.65 19.87 10.47
C MET A 82 10.67 21.04 10.66
N PRO A 83 9.36 20.78 10.83
CA PRO A 83 8.39 21.80 11.18
C PRO A 83 8.75 22.50 12.49
N ARG A 84 8.53 23.82 12.59
CA ARG A 84 8.92 24.67 13.74
C ARG A 84 8.43 24.19 15.12
N TRP A 85 7.42 23.32 15.21
CA TRP A 85 6.96 22.81 16.50
C TRP A 85 7.96 21.85 17.17
N THR A 86 8.89 21.23 16.42
CA THR A 86 9.97 20.42 16.99
C THR A 86 10.97 21.24 17.80
N GLU A 87 10.97 22.57 17.65
CA GLU A 87 11.72 23.50 18.52
C GLU A 87 11.24 23.45 19.99
N ARG A 88 10.05 22.90 20.26
CA ARG A 88 9.52 22.69 21.63
C ARG A 88 10.09 21.45 22.34
N PHE A 89 10.85 20.61 21.64
CA PHE A 89 11.42 19.38 22.18
C PHE A 89 12.93 19.29 21.87
N PRO A 90 13.78 20.09 22.55
CA PRO A 90 15.21 20.23 22.23
C PRO A 90 16.05 18.97 22.40
N ASN A 91 15.53 17.93 23.08
CA ASN A 91 16.23 16.65 23.29
C ASN A 91 15.88 15.58 22.24
N LEU A 92 14.96 15.85 21.30
CA LEU A 92 14.63 14.92 20.23
C LEU A 92 15.62 15.07 19.07
N VAL A 93 16.74 14.34 19.15
CA VAL A 93 17.59 14.11 17.98
C VAL A 93 16.83 13.18 17.05
N SER A 94 16.06 13.74 16.12
CA SER A 94 15.41 12.91 15.10
C SER A 94 16.48 12.34 14.16
N PRO A 95 16.50 11.03 13.93
CA PRO A 95 17.50 10.41 13.08
C PRO A 95 17.33 10.91 11.65
N ARG A 96 18.44 11.28 11.01
CA ARG A 96 18.46 11.77 9.62
C ARG A 96 18.02 10.70 8.62
N SER A 97 18.12 9.42 9.00
CA SER A 97 17.70 8.26 8.23
C SER A 97 16.94 7.31 9.16
N SER A 98 15.78 6.82 8.72
CA SER A 98 14.90 5.95 9.50
C SER A 98 14.70 4.64 8.76
N TRP A 99 14.72 3.52 9.49
CA TRP A 99 14.30 2.22 8.96
C TRP A 99 12.82 2.29 8.57
N ILE A 100 12.48 1.84 7.36
CA ILE A 100 11.14 1.97 6.76
C ILE A 100 10.57 0.64 6.25
N GLY A 101 11.38 -0.41 6.16
CA GLY A 101 10.94 -1.67 5.59
C GLY A 101 12.08 -2.62 5.26
N TYR A 102 11.79 -3.63 4.46
CA TYR A 102 12.76 -4.63 4.06
C TYR A 102 12.42 -5.28 2.71
N VAL A 103 13.40 -5.96 2.13
CA VAL A 103 13.26 -6.87 1.00
C VAL A 103 13.45 -8.30 1.49
N ALA A 104 12.51 -9.18 1.16
CA ALA A 104 12.55 -10.61 1.46
C ALA A 104 12.30 -11.43 0.19
N VAL A 105 12.84 -12.65 0.15
CA VAL A 105 12.64 -13.60 -0.94
C VAL A 105 12.08 -14.89 -0.40
N CYS A 106 11.15 -15.51 -1.13
CA CYS A 106 10.68 -16.85 -0.85
C CYS A 106 11.83 -17.84 -1.10
N ASP A 107 12.18 -18.64 -0.10
CA ASP A 107 13.23 -19.67 -0.17
C ASP A 107 12.70 -21.07 0.11
N ASP A 108 11.40 -21.18 0.43
CA ASP A 108 10.71 -22.44 0.65
C ASP A 108 10.26 -23.08 -0.66
N VAL A 109 10.60 -24.36 -0.86
CA VAL A 109 10.35 -25.09 -2.11
C VAL A 109 8.86 -25.33 -2.34
N ASP A 110 8.11 -25.63 -1.29
CA ASP A 110 6.68 -25.91 -1.38
C ASP A 110 5.90 -24.64 -1.70
N GLU A 111 6.28 -23.52 -1.09
CA GLU A 111 5.68 -22.21 -1.35
C GLU A 111 6.01 -21.71 -2.77
N ILE A 112 7.23 -21.91 -3.25
CA ILE A 112 7.62 -21.62 -4.64
C ILE A 112 6.77 -22.45 -5.61
N ALA A 113 6.58 -23.74 -5.32
CA ALA A 113 5.75 -24.62 -6.14
C ALA A 113 4.27 -24.20 -6.13
N ARG A 114 3.72 -23.84 -4.96
CA ARG A 114 2.34 -23.34 -4.80
C ARG A 114 2.11 -22.06 -5.59
N LEU A 115 3.06 -21.12 -5.54
CA LEU A 115 3.00 -19.86 -6.28
C LEU A 115 3.30 -20.04 -7.78
N GLY A 116 3.99 -21.12 -8.15
CA GLY A 116 4.50 -21.41 -9.49
C GLY A 116 5.71 -20.57 -9.90
N ARG A 117 6.32 -19.87 -8.94
CA ARG A 117 7.43 -18.92 -9.12
C ARG A 117 8.02 -18.53 -7.78
N ARG A 118 9.25 -18.04 -7.78
CA ARG A 118 9.87 -17.45 -6.59
C ARG A 118 9.44 -16.00 -6.43
N ASP A 119 8.77 -15.72 -5.33
CA ASP A 119 8.25 -14.39 -5.03
C ASP A 119 9.22 -13.58 -4.17
N VAL A 120 9.38 -12.31 -4.51
CA VAL A 120 10.16 -11.32 -3.79
C VAL A 120 9.19 -10.32 -3.19
N VAL A 121 9.22 -10.15 -1.87
CA VAL A 121 8.37 -9.19 -1.16
C VAL A 121 9.21 -7.99 -0.74
N ILE A 122 8.75 -6.80 -1.12
CA ILE A 122 9.24 -5.52 -0.58
C ILE A 122 8.14 -4.97 0.32
N ALA A 123 8.39 -4.92 1.63
CA ALA A 123 7.39 -4.49 2.61
C ALA A 123 7.77 -3.15 3.24
N PHE A 124 6.84 -2.20 3.23
CA PHE A 124 7.01 -0.87 3.81
C PHE A 124 6.01 -0.62 4.94
N ARG A 125 6.50 -0.16 6.10
CA ARG A 125 5.61 0.39 7.13
C ARG A 125 5.14 1.80 6.76
N GLY A 126 4.01 2.19 7.33
CA GLY A 126 3.61 3.60 7.41
C GLY A 126 4.27 4.32 8.59
N THR A 127 3.81 5.52 8.90
CA THR A 127 4.38 6.37 9.95
C THR A 127 3.79 6.06 11.32
N ALA A 128 4.57 6.26 12.38
CA ALA A 128 4.13 6.08 13.78
C ALA A 128 2.93 6.97 14.12
N THR A 129 2.95 8.19 13.58
CA THR A 129 2.01 9.29 13.80
C THR A 129 1.65 9.82 12.42
N CYS A 130 0.61 9.23 11.81
CA CYS A 130 0.16 9.59 10.46
C CYS A 130 -0.07 11.09 10.27
N SER A 131 -0.51 11.80 11.31
CA SER A 131 -0.75 13.25 11.26
C SER A 131 0.51 14.09 11.04
N GLU A 132 1.64 13.73 11.66
CA GLU A 132 2.89 14.51 11.54
C GLU A 132 3.49 14.42 10.13
N TRP A 133 3.33 13.27 9.47
CA TRP A 133 3.77 13.10 8.09
C TRP A 133 2.73 13.54 7.07
N LEU A 134 1.43 13.46 7.35
CA LEU A 134 0.40 13.97 6.45
C LEU A 134 0.57 15.47 6.22
N GLU A 135 0.99 16.22 7.24
CA GLU A 135 1.37 17.64 7.08
C GLU A 135 2.66 17.81 6.26
N ASN A 136 3.64 16.90 6.41
CA ASN A 136 4.87 16.88 5.61
C ASN A 136 4.67 16.34 4.19
N LEU A 137 3.56 15.64 3.90
CA LEU A 137 3.14 15.25 2.58
C LEU A 137 2.60 16.50 1.86
N ARG A 138 3.53 17.39 1.49
CA ARG A 138 3.23 18.58 0.68
C ARG A 138 2.39 18.17 -0.52
N VAL A 139 1.22 18.79 -0.65
CA VAL A 139 0.25 18.50 -1.73
C VAL A 139 0.83 18.78 -3.13
N THR A 140 1.97 19.47 -3.19
CA THR A 140 2.71 19.79 -4.41
C THR A 140 3.20 18.54 -5.13
N LEU A 141 2.70 18.34 -6.34
CA LEU A 141 3.24 17.41 -7.33
C LEU A 141 4.56 17.98 -7.88
N THR A 142 5.53 17.11 -8.16
CA THR A 142 6.82 17.47 -8.74
C THR A 142 7.17 16.47 -9.83
N CYS A 143 7.82 16.95 -10.90
CA CYS A 143 8.29 16.08 -11.97
C CYS A 143 9.24 15.02 -11.40
N LEU A 144 9.10 13.79 -11.90
CA LEU A 144 10.10 12.77 -11.63
C LEU A 144 11.44 13.16 -12.28
N PRO A 145 12.58 12.77 -11.69
CA PRO A 145 13.90 13.01 -12.29
C PRO A 145 14.03 12.26 -13.63
N ASN A 146 14.92 12.74 -14.52
CA ASN A 146 15.05 12.21 -15.88
C ASN A 146 15.32 10.71 -15.96
N ASP A 147 15.98 10.12 -14.95
CA ASP A 147 16.27 8.68 -14.88
C ASP A 147 15.05 7.82 -14.47
N MET A 148 13.91 8.46 -14.21
CA MET A 148 12.61 7.85 -13.92
C MET A 148 11.52 8.28 -14.92
N THR A 149 11.88 9.00 -15.98
CA THR A 149 10.92 9.50 -16.98
C THR A 149 11.24 8.91 -18.35
N PRO A 150 10.29 8.20 -18.99
CA PRO A 150 10.36 7.90 -20.42
C PRO A 150 10.36 9.19 -21.24
N GLU A 151 11.03 9.16 -22.40
CA GLU A 151 11.04 10.27 -23.35
C GLU A 151 9.61 10.70 -23.72
N ASN A 152 9.38 12.02 -23.79
CA ASN A 152 8.10 12.66 -24.14
C ASN A 152 6.95 12.44 -23.15
N SER A 153 7.26 12.31 -21.85
CA SER A 153 6.24 12.19 -20.81
C SER A 153 6.58 13.02 -19.57
N GLU A 154 5.56 13.58 -18.91
CA GLU A 154 5.72 14.38 -17.69
C GLU A 154 5.00 13.71 -16.50
N PRO A 155 5.50 12.55 -16.02
CA PRO A 155 4.95 11.91 -14.83
C PRO A 155 5.36 12.72 -13.60
N MET A 156 4.38 12.96 -12.74
CA MET A 156 4.56 13.77 -11.55
C MET A 156 4.07 13.01 -10.33
N VAL A 157 4.80 13.14 -9.23
CA VAL A 157 4.49 12.50 -7.96
C VAL A 157 4.54 13.51 -6.83
N GLN A 158 3.96 13.13 -5.70
CA GLN A 158 3.93 13.95 -4.51
C GLN A 158 5.36 14.23 -4.00
N SER A 159 5.72 15.51 -3.84
CA SER A 159 7.10 15.97 -3.59
C SER A 159 7.74 15.40 -2.32
N GLY A 160 6.98 15.28 -1.23
CA GLY A 160 7.48 14.73 0.04
C GLY A 160 7.82 13.25 -0.09
N LEU A 161 6.97 12.47 -0.77
CA LEU A 161 7.22 11.06 -1.09
C LEU A 161 8.45 10.90 -1.98
N LEU A 162 8.59 11.73 -3.02
CA LEU A 162 9.77 11.68 -3.90
C LEU A 162 11.05 11.99 -3.13
N SER A 163 11.03 13.00 -2.25
CA SER A 163 12.17 13.33 -1.41
C SER A 163 12.54 12.17 -0.49
N LEU A 164 11.57 11.51 0.15
CA LEU A 164 11.85 10.33 0.98
C LEU A 164 12.47 9.18 0.21
N TYR A 165 12.08 9.01 -1.05
CA TYR A 165 12.53 7.93 -1.91
C TYR A 165 13.95 8.17 -2.46
N THR A 166 14.29 9.41 -2.83
CA THR A 166 15.53 9.73 -3.56
C THR A 166 16.60 10.46 -2.74
N SER A 167 16.27 10.96 -1.54
CA SER A 167 17.26 11.66 -0.70
C SER A 167 18.36 10.71 -0.23
N LYS A 168 19.61 11.17 -0.34
CA LYS A 168 20.81 10.48 0.12
C LYS A 168 21.56 11.33 1.14
N ILE A 169 22.33 10.69 2.00
CA ILE A 169 23.29 11.34 2.91
C ILE A 169 24.69 10.91 2.47
N GLU A 170 25.73 11.71 2.69
CA GLU A 170 27.11 11.38 2.29
C GLU A 170 27.56 9.96 2.67
N SER A 171 27.06 9.42 3.78
CA SER A 171 27.39 8.08 4.27
C SER A 171 26.43 6.96 3.86
N ASN A 172 25.26 7.26 3.29
CA ASN A 172 24.22 6.26 3.01
C ASN A 172 23.52 6.48 1.65
N PRO A 173 23.36 5.41 0.84
CA PRO A 173 22.60 5.48 -0.40
C PRO A 173 21.13 5.86 -0.13
N SER A 174 20.45 6.38 -1.15
CA SER A 174 19.01 6.61 -1.06
C SER A 174 18.23 5.29 -0.95
N LEU A 175 16.95 5.37 -0.58
CA LEU A 175 16.06 4.23 -0.60
C LEU A 175 15.98 3.63 -2.02
N GLN A 176 15.84 4.50 -3.02
CA GLN A 176 15.86 4.13 -4.44
C GLN A 176 17.12 3.35 -4.83
N ASP A 177 18.31 3.88 -4.52
CA ASP A 177 19.58 3.23 -4.87
C ASP A 177 19.70 1.84 -4.23
N THR A 178 19.25 1.73 -2.97
CA THR A 178 19.27 0.47 -2.22
C THR A 178 18.36 -0.57 -2.87
N ILE A 179 17.14 -0.19 -3.23
CA ILE A 179 16.18 -1.09 -3.87
C ILE A 179 16.67 -1.48 -5.26
N ARG A 180 17.08 -0.53 -6.10
CA ARG A 180 17.60 -0.82 -7.45
C ARG A 180 18.78 -1.79 -7.39
N LYS A 181 19.72 -1.59 -6.46
CA LYS A 181 20.85 -2.51 -6.27
C LYS A 181 20.41 -3.91 -5.85
N GLU A 182 19.47 -4.00 -4.91
CA GLU A 182 18.98 -5.29 -4.43
C GLU A 182 18.21 -6.04 -5.51
N ILE A 183 17.32 -5.36 -6.25
CA ILE A 183 16.61 -5.96 -7.39
C ILE A 183 17.58 -6.45 -8.46
N ALA A 184 18.59 -5.66 -8.83
CA ALA A 184 19.62 -6.11 -9.77
C ALA A 184 20.33 -7.38 -9.28
N SER A 185 20.65 -7.46 -7.97
CA SER A 185 21.26 -8.64 -7.37
C SER A 185 20.34 -9.87 -7.42
N ILE A 186 19.05 -9.69 -7.14
CA ILE A 186 18.05 -10.76 -7.16
C ILE A 186 17.87 -11.30 -8.59
N LEU A 187 17.71 -10.40 -9.58
CA LEU A 187 17.58 -10.79 -10.99
C LEU A 187 18.81 -11.57 -11.46
N SER A 188 20.01 -11.21 -11.01
CA SER A 188 21.23 -11.95 -11.33
C SER A 188 21.31 -13.32 -10.64
N ASN A 189 20.92 -13.39 -9.36
CA ASN A 189 21.05 -14.62 -8.56
C ASN A 189 20.02 -15.70 -8.94
N TYR A 190 18.86 -15.28 -9.41
CA TYR A 190 17.73 -16.16 -9.75
C TYR A 190 17.35 -16.08 -11.23
N SER A 191 18.32 -15.78 -12.10
CA SER A 191 18.11 -15.57 -13.55
C SER A 191 17.52 -16.78 -14.29
N ASN A 192 17.66 -17.99 -13.75
CA ASN A 192 17.13 -19.23 -14.32
C ASN A 192 15.77 -19.64 -13.75
N GLU A 193 15.18 -18.84 -12.85
CA GLU A 193 13.92 -19.13 -12.20
C GLU A 193 12.82 -18.15 -12.64
N SER A 194 11.57 -18.60 -12.60
CA SER A 194 10.44 -17.68 -12.73
C SER A 194 10.34 -16.84 -11.46
N LEU A 195 10.37 -15.51 -11.61
CA LEU A 195 10.28 -14.56 -10.50
C LEU A 195 8.96 -13.80 -10.51
N SER A 196 8.57 -13.28 -9.35
CA SER A 196 7.68 -12.13 -9.21
C SER A 196 8.16 -11.18 -8.14
N ILE A 197 7.79 -9.91 -8.27
CA ILE A 197 8.05 -8.90 -7.24
C ILE A 197 6.72 -8.37 -6.75
N THR A 198 6.46 -8.58 -5.46
CA THR A 198 5.30 -8.01 -4.77
C THR A 198 5.75 -6.90 -3.83
N VAL A 199 5.21 -5.70 -4.03
CA VAL A 199 5.49 -4.53 -3.19
C VAL A 199 4.26 -4.26 -2.34
N THR A 200 4.43 -4.22 -1.02
CA THR A 200 3.32 -4.00 -0.09
C THR A 200 3.63 -2.91 0.92
N GLY A 201 2.59 -2.24 1.39
CA GLY A 201 2.74 -1.24 2.40
C GLY A 201 1.43 -0.66 2.87
N HIS A 202 1.50 0.05 4.00
CA HIS A 202 0.36 0.71 4.63
C HIS A 202 0.60 2.21 4.75
N SER A 203 -0.43 3.04 4.56
CA SER A 203 -0.36 4.49 4.74
C SER A 203 0.76 5.12 3.86
N LEU A 204 1.74 5.81 4.44
CA LEU A 204 2.94 6.26 3.70
C LEU A 204 3.66 5.11 2.97
N GLY A 205 3.73 3.93 3.57
CA GLY A 205 4.31 2.74 2.98
C GLY A 205 3.58 2.27 1.72
N ALA A 206 2.26 2.49 1.63
CA ALA A 206 1.49 2.19 0.42
C ALA A 206 1.84 3.13 -0.74
N ALA A 207 2.10 4.41 -0.43
CA ALA A 207 2.56 5.37 -1.42
C ALA A 207 3.98 5.04 -1.90
N LEU A 208 4.88 4.68 -0.98
CA LEU A 208 6.23 4.19 -1.29
C LEU A 208 6.19 2.91 -2.13
N ALA A 209 5.26 1.99 -1.84
CA ALA A 209 5.11 0.76 -2.59
C ALA A 209 4.77 1.04 -4.06
N THR A 210 3.83 1.95 -4.31
CA THR A 210 3.43 2.35 -5.67
C THR A 210 4.57 3.07 -6.41
N LEU A 211 5.27 3.99 -5.74
CA LEU A 211 6.42 4.68 -6.33
C LEU A 211 7.59 3.72 -6.62
N THR A 212 7.83 2.75 -5.74
CA THR A 212 8.85 1.71 -5.93
C THR A 212 8.54 0.87 -7.15
N ALA A 213 7.30 0.41 -7.31
CA ALA A 213 6.89 -0.37 -8.48
C ALA A 213 7.06 0.42 -9.79
N TYR A 214 6.71 1.70 -9.79
CA TYR A 214 6.96 2.58 -10.92
C TYR A 214 8.45 2.69 -11.25
N ASP A 215 9.28 2.93 -10.23
CA ASP A 215 10.73 3.10 -10.38
C ASP A 215 11.39 1.86 -10.98
N ILE A 216 11.14 0.69 -10.40
CA ILE A 216 11.78 -0.55 -10.87
C ILE A 216 11.30 -0.89 -12.28
N THR A 217 10.00 -0.75 -12.59
CA THR A 217 9.48 -1.06 -13.93
C THR A 217 9.92 -0.09 -15.01
N THR A 218 10.27 1.14 -14.64
CA THR A 218 10.88 2.09 -15.57
C THR A 218 12.40 1.84 -15.71
N LYS A 219 13.06 1.37 -14.64
CA LYS A 219 14.51 1.24 -14.60
C LYS A 219 15.05 -0.01 -15.30
N PHE A 220 14.36 -1.15 -15.20
CA PHE A 220 14.78 -2.38 -15.89
C PHE A 220 13.78 -2.77 -16.98
N SER A 221 14.29 -3.22 -18.13
CA SER A 221 13.49 -3.57 -19.31
C SER A 221 12.81 -4.94 -19.17
N ASP A 222 13.47 -5.87 -18.48
CA ASP A 222 13.09 -7.29 -18.44
C ASP A 222 12.69 -7.73 -17.03
N LEU A 223 11.90 -6.91 -16.33
CA LEU A 223 11.42 -7.31 -15.01
C LEU A 223 10.40 -8.45 -15.09
N PRO A 224 10.40 -9.32 -14.07
CA PRO A 224 9.25 -10.18 -13.81
C PRO A 224 8.00 -9.36 -13.48
N MET A 225 6.86 -10.05 -13.39
CA MET A 225 5.60 -9.43 -13.00
C MET A 225 5.73 -8.68 -11.66
N VAL A 226 5.39 -7.39 -11.68
CA VAL A 226 5.39 -6.51 -10.51
C VAL A 226 3.95 -6.26 -10.06
N THR A 227 3.68 -6.59 -8.79
CA THR A 227 2.36 -6.40 -8.16
C THR A 227 2.50 -5.50 -6.95
N VAL A 228 1.57 -4.55 -6.77
CA VAL A 228 1.44 -3.74 -5.57
C VAL A 228 0.18 -4.15 -4.84
N VAL A 229 0.29 -4.52 -3.56
CA VAL A 229 -0.86 -4.75 -2.67
C VAL A 229 -0.75 -3.78 -1.51
N SER A 230 -1.62 -2.78 -1.47
CA SER A 230 -1.47 -1.63 -0.59
C SER A 230 -2.68 -1.38 0.31
N PHE A 231 -2.44 -0.94 1.54
CA PHE A 231 -3.48 -0.72 2.54
C PHE A 231 -3.56 0.76 2.92
N GLY A 232 -4.73 1.38 2.79
CA GLY A 232 -4.94 2.75 3.26
C GLY A 232 -4.00 3.80 2.65
N GLY A 233 -3.50 3.57 1.43
CA GLY A 233 -2.55 4.49 0.79
C GLY A 233 -3.20 5.78 0.27
N PRO A 234 -2.52 6.93 0.40
CA PRO A 234 -2.92 8.16 -0.28
C PRO A 234 -2.65 8.06 -1.79
N ARG A 235 -3.16 9.03 -2.57
CA ARG A 235 -2.84 9.16 -3.99
C ARG A 235 -1.39 9.61 -4.18
N VAL A 236 -0.75 9.10 -5.22
CA VAL A 236 0.70 9.18 -5.38
C VAL A 236 1.13 10.18 -6.46
N GLY A 237 0.44 10.19 -7.61
CA GLY A 237 0.87 10.98 -8.76
C GLY A 237 -0.26 11.38 -9.70
N ASN A 238 0.13 12.06 -10.78
CA ASN A 238 -0.80 12.54 -11.80
C ASN A 238 -1.22 11.43 -12.79
N LYS A 239 -2.06 11.81 -13.77
CA LYS A 239 -2.51 10.88 -14.82
C LYS A 239 -1.36 10.29 -15.64
N SER A 240 -0.32 11.07 -15.95
CA SER A 240 0.85 10.58 -16.69
C SER A 240 1.59 9.47 -15.91
N PHE A 241 1.80 9.66 -14.61
CA PHE A 241 2.36 8.64 -13.72
C PHE A 241 1.53 7.35 -13.74
N ARG A 242 0.20 7.46 -13.62
CA ARG A 242 -0.72 6.31 -13.72
C ARG A 242 -0.58 5.58 -15.05
N CYS A 243 -0.69 6.30 -16.16
CA CYS A 243 -0.68 5.71 -17.50
C CYS A 243 0.63 4.95 -17.78
N GLN A 244 1.75 5.45 -17.29
CA GLN A 244 3.04 4.78 -17.44
C GLN A 244 3.13 3.52 -16.58
N LEU A 245 2.66 3.58 -15.34
CA LEU A 245 2.61 2.41 -14.47
C LEU A 245 1.77 1.27 -15.07
N GLU A 246 0.60 1.62 -15.62
CA GLU A 246 -0.29 0.68 -16.33
C GLU A 246 0.36 0.15 -17.62
N LYS A 247 1.01 1.02 -18.40
CA LYS A 247 1.71 0.65 -19.65
C LYS A 247 2.87 -0.33 -19.39
N ASN A 248 3.56 -0.19 -18.27
CA ASN A 248 4.65 -1.09 -17.87
C ASN A 248 4.13 -2.44 -17.32
N GLY A 249 2.81 -2.68 -17.34
CA GLY A 249 2.22 -3.95 -16.92
C GLY A 249 2.17 -4.15 -15.40
N THR A 250 2.45 -3.10 -14.61
CA THR A 250 2.35 -3.19 -13.14
C THR A 250 0.91 -3.38 -12.72
N LYS A 251 0.66 -4.34 -11.84
CA LYS A 251 -0.67 -4.59 -11.26
C LYS A 251 -0.75 -3.94 -9.89
N VAL A 252 -1.77 -3.15 -9.64
CA VAL A 252 -1.93 -2.44 -8.36
C VAL A 252 -3.31 -2.74 -7.78
N LEU A 253 -3.32 -3.35 -6.59
CA LEU A 253 -4.51 -3.57 -5.76
C LEU A 253 -4.44 -2.66 -4.53
N ARG A 254 -5.45 -1.80 -4.39
CA ARG A 254 -5.60 -0.87 -3.27
C ARG A 254 -6.74 -1.33 -2.37
N ILE A 255 -6.41 -1.70 -1.15
CA ILE A 255 -7.39 -1.99 -0.11
C ILE A 255 -7.74 -0.65 0.55
N VAL A 256 -9.00 -0.24 0.38
CA VAL A 256 -9.50 1.09 0.75
C VAL A 256 -10.61 0.94 1.77
N ASN A 257 -10.51 1.66 2.90
CA ASN A 257 -11.60 1.80 3.85
C ASN A 257 -12.34 3.11 3.53
N SER A 258 -13.62 3.03 3.16
CA SER A 258 -14.43 4.19 2.78
C SER A 258 -14.59 5.23 3.90
N ASP A 259 -14.39 4.78 5.14
CA ASP A 259 -14.44 5.57 6.36
C ASP A 259 -13.07 6.15 6.77
N ASP A 260 -12.00 5.81 6.06
CA ASP A 260 -10.67 6.37 6.25
C ASP A 260 -10.45 7.60 5.33
N PRO A 261 -10.25 8.82 5.89
CA PRO A 261 -10.00 10.01 5.10
C PRO A 261 -8.64 10.00 4.35
N ILE A 262 -7.65 9.20 4.79
CA ILE A 262 -6.32 9.19 4.18
C ILE A 262 -6.35 8.67 2.75
N THR A 263 -7.25 7.74 2.45
CA THR A 263 -7.42 7.21 1.09
C THR A 263 -7.96 8.24 0.09
N LYS A 264 -8.47 9.38 0.57
CA LYS A 264 -9.09 10.44 -0.26
C LYS A 264 -8.16 11.61 -0.52
N VAL A 265 -6.93 11.58 0.01
CA VAL A 265 -5.94 12.67 -0.17
C VAL A 265 -4.82 12.25 -1.12
N PRO A 266 -4.23 13.19 -1.88
CA PRO A 266 -4.61 14.61 -1.99
C PRO A 266 -5.72 14.86 -3.04
N GLY A 267 -6.56 15.88 -2.81
CA GLY A 267 -7.42 16.52 -3.85
C GLY A 267 -8.71 15.79 -4.28
N PHE A 268 -9.43 16.36 -5.26
CA PHE A 268 -10.64 15.79 -5.90
C PHE A 268 -10.28 14.95 -7.14
N VAL A 269 -11.09 13.94 -7.49
CA VAL A 269 -10.81 12.96 -8.57
C VAL A 269 -11.25 13.49 -9.95
N ILE A 270 -10.53 13.16 -11.02
CA ILE A 270 -10.98 13.38 -12.41
C ILE A 270 -12.33 12.68 -12.68
N ASP A 271 -12.50 11.45 -12.18
CA ASP A 271 -13.75 10.70 -12.29
C ASP A 271 -14.90 11.31 -11.47
N ASP A 272 -14.63 11.98 -10.35
CA ASP A 272 -15.66 12.74 -9.61
C ASP A 272 -16.15 13.95 -10.41
N VAL A 273 -15.27 14.59 -11.20
CA VAL A 273 -15.63 15.69 -12.10
C VAL A 273 -16.47 15.17 -13.27
N ALA A 274 -16.12 14.01 -13.84
CA ALA A 274 -16.91 13.37 -14.89
C ALA A 274 -18.27 12.86 -14.39
N SER A 275 -18.32 12.29 -13.19
CA SER A 275 -19.53 11.69 -12.58
C SER A 275 -20.53 12.74 -12.06
N ARG A 276 -20.06 13.94 -11.71
CA ARG A 276 -20.93 15.05 -11.23
C ARG A 276 -21.61 15.85 -12.34
N GLY A 277 -21.41 15.45 -13.60
CA GLY A 277 -22.08 16.02 -14.77
C GLY A 277 -21.68 17.48 -15.05
N ALA A 278 -21.65 17.83 -16.34
CA ALA A 278 -21.38 19.19 -16.83
C ALA A 278 -22.28 20.28 -16.19
N ALA A 279 -23.42 19.89 -15.60
CA ALA A 279 -24.36 20.79 -14.94
C ALA A 279 -23.84 21.41 -13.63
N THR A 280 -22.93 20.75 -12.91
CA THR A 280 -22.35 21.29 -11.67
C THR A 280 -21.22 22.29 -11.97
N LEU A 281 -20.46 22.06 -13.05
CA LEU A 281 -19.41 22.96 -13.53
C LEU A 281 -19.97 24.28 -14.10
N ALA A 282 -21.17 24.24 -14.69
CA ALA A 282 -21.85 25.43 -15.20
C ALA A 282 -22.32 26.41 -14.09
N ARG A 283 -22.28 26.01 -12.81
CA ARG A 283 -22.67 26.85 -11.66
C ARG A 283 -21.49 27.43 -10.90
N LEU A 284 -20.25 27.13 -11.29
CA LEU A 284 -19.07 27.72 -10.68
C LEU A 284 -18.71 29.04 -11.37
N PRO A 285 -18.21 30.04 -10.62
CA PRO A 285 -17.70 31.27 -11.22
C PRO A 285 -16.62 30.99 -12.26
N ILE A 286 -16.61 31.72 -13.37
CA ILE A 286 -15.67 31.54 -14.50
C ILE A 286 -14.19 31.58 -14.05
N TRP A 287 -13.87 32.34 -12.99
CA TRP A 287 -12.51 32.38 -12.43
C TRP A 287 -12.07 31.07 -11.77
N LEU A 288 -13.01 30.30 -11.19
CA LEU A 288 -12.77 28.96 -10.65
C LEU A 288 -12.62 27.94 -11.79
N GLY A 289 -13.41 28.07 -12.86
CA GLY A 289 -13.24 27.27 -14.08
C GLY A 289 -11.86 27.46 -14.71
N LYS A 290 -11.40 28.71 -14.80
CA LYS A 290 -10.09 29.06 -15.37
C LYS A 290 -8.92 28.66 -14.47
N TYR A 291 -9.06 28.78 -13.14
CA TYR A 291 -8.07 28.27 -12.18
C TYR A 291 -7.97 26.73 -12.21
N MET A 292 -9.08 26.05 -12.52
CA MET A 292 -9.14 24.58 -12.67
C MET A 292 -8.62 24.11 -14.04
N GLU A 293 -8.79 24.89 -15.11
CA GLU A 293 -8.17 24.64 -16.43
C GLU A 293 -6.65 24.89 -16.41
N ASP A 294 -6.20 25.94 -15.70
CA ASP A 294 -4.77 26.22 -15.50
C ASP A 294 -4.12 25.24 -14.50
N THR A 295 -4.91 24.42 -13.80
CA THR A 295 -4.43 23.33 -12.93
C THR A 295 -4.68 21.93 -13.49
N VAL A 296 -3.90 21.55 -14.50
CA VAL A 296 -3.71 20.15 -14.95
C VAL A 296 -3.05 19.24 -13.86
N TRP A 297 -2.98 19.73 -12.61
CA TRP A 297 -2.34 19.16 -11.42
C TRP A 297 -3.27 18.24 -10.59
N VAL A 298 -4.07 17.39 -11.25
CA VAL A 298 -5.02 16.51 -10.55
C VAL A 298 -4.38 15.14 -10.30
N TYR A 299 -4.42 14.68 -9.05
CA TYR A 299 -3.99 13.33 -8.69
C TYR A 299 -4.89 12.28 -9.36
N ALA A 300 -4.29 11.20 -9.85
CA ALA A 300 -5.01 10.08 -10.44
C ALA A 300 -5.05 8.88 -9.48
N GLU A 301 -6.18 8.19 -9.45
CA GLU A 301 -6.27 6.89 -8.79
C GLU A 301 -5.59 5.83 -9.65
N VAL A 302 -4.72 5.04 -9.03
CA VAL A 302 -3.90 4.02 -9.70
C VAL A 302 -4.40 2.64 -9.29
N GLY A 303 -4.62 1.75 -10.26
CA GLY A 303 -4.97 0.35 -10.00
C GLY A 303 -6.44 0.07 -9.71
N LYS A 304 -6.71 -1.15 -9.23
CA LYS A 304 -8.02 -1.64 -8.81
C LYS A 304 -8.21 -1.44 -7.32
N GLU A 305 -9.44 -1.14 -6.90
CA GLU A 305 -9.78 -0.91 -5.50
C GLU A 305 -10.64 -2.04 -4.94
N LEU A 306 -10.21 -2.62 -3.81
CA LEU A 306 -11.06 -3.39 -2.93
C LEU A 306 -11.63 -2.44 -1.87
N LYS A 307 -12.88 -2.01 -2.06
CA LYS A 307 -13.57 -1.05 -1.18
C LYS A 307 -14.23 -1.76 -0.01
N LEU A 308 -13.77 -1.42 1.20
CA LEU A 308 -14.28 -1.90 2.47
C LEU A 308 -14.99 -0.74 3.21
N SER A 309 -15.78 -1.06 4.23
CA SER A 309 -16.37 -0.07 5.13
C SER A 309 -16.30 -0.56 6.57
N SER A 310 -15.88 0.32 7.48
CA SER A 310 -15.86 0.04 8.92
C SER A 310 -17.26 0.07 9.52
N LYS A 311 -18.20 0.80 8.90
CA LYS A 311 -19.60 0.88 9.34
C LYS A 311 -20.37 -0.43 9.19
N SER A 312 -19.92 -1.32 8.31
CA SER A 312 -20.56 -2.62 8.13
C SER A 312 -20.08 -3.66 9.13
N SER A 313 -19.08 -3.39 9.99
CA SER A 313 -18.65 -4.34 11.04
C SER A 313 -19.58 -4.27 12.27
N PRO A 314 -20.02 -5.42 12.84
CA PRO A 314 -20.88 -5.46 14.01
C PRO A 314 -20.11 -5.18 15.32
N ASP A 315 -18.77 -5.31 15.29
CA ASP A 315 -17.92 -4.87 16.37
C ASP A 315 -17.83 -3.35 16.33
N HIS A 316 -17.99 -2.70 17.48
CA HIS A 316 -18.09 -1.26 17.73
C HIS A 316 -16.87 -0.39 17.30
N LEU A 317 -16.22 -0.68 16.17
CA LEU A 317 -15.08 0.05 15.62
C LEU A 317 -15.44 1.46 15.10
N SER A 318 -16.72 1.80 14.96
CA SER A 318 -17.16 2.93 14.12
C SER A 318 -17.58 4.22 14.83
N LYS A 319 -17.40 4.40 16.15
CA LYS A 319 -17.58 5.73 16.76
C LYS A 319 -16.29 6.55 16.72
N GLY A 320 -16.05 7.17 15.56
CA GLY A 320 -15.48 8.52 15.46
C GLY A 320 -13.97 8.71 15.65
N ASN A 321 -13.15 7.66 15.65
CA ASN A 321 -11.70 7.84 15.78
C ASN A 321 -10.96 7.51 14.48
N VAL A 322 -10.50 8.55 13.76
CA VAL A 322 -9.79 8.45 12.49
C VAL A 322 -8.55 7.55 12.59
N THR A 323 -7.83 7.58 13.71
CA THR A 323 -6.67 6.69 13.94
C THR A 323 -7.04 5.22 14.02
N LYS A 324 -8.27 4.87 14.43
CA LYS A 324 -8.74 3.47 14.41
C LYS A 324 -9.13 3.02 13.00
N CYS A 325 -9.79 3.88 12.22
CA CYS A 325 -10.18 3.56 10.85
C CYS A 325 -8.97 3.39 9.91
N HIS A 326 -7.89 4.11 10.18
CA HIS A 326 -6.63 4.06 9.44
C HIS A 326 -5.62 3.06 10.01
N ASP A 327 -5.95 2.31 11.05
CA ASP A 327 -5.02 1.31 11.61
C ASP A 327 -4.95 0.08 10.69
N LEU A 328 -3.75 -0.44 10.43
CA LEU A 328 -3.56 -1.61 9.57
C LEU A 328 -4.39 -2.81 10.06
N LYS A 329 -4.49 -3.04 11.38
CA LYS A 329 -5.27 -4.17 11.91
C LYS A 329 -6.75 -4.03 11.60
N THR A 330 -7.26 -2.80 11.53
CA THR A 330 -8.63 -2.54 11.05
C THR A 330 -8.77 -2.98 9.60
N TYR A 331 -7.83 -2.65 8.72
CA TYR A 331 -7.85 -3.12 7.33
C TYR A 331 -7.83 -4.65 7.23
N LEU A 332 -6.94 -5.32 7.95
CA LEU A 332 -6.85 -6.79 7.94
C LEU A 332 -8.13 -7.43 8.48
N HIS A 333 -8.70 -6.87 9.55
CA HIS A 333 -9.98 -7.32 10.10
C HIS A 333 -11.11 -7.17 9.08
N LEU A 334 -11.18 -6.03 8.37
CA LEU A 334 -12.20 -5.81 7.35
C LEU A 334 -12.04 -6.77 6.17
N VAL A 335 -10.82 -6.97 5.67
CA VAL A 335 -10.54 -7.96 4.61
C VAL A 335 -10.96 -9.35 5.05
N ASN A 336 -10.62 -9.79 6.25
CA ASN A 336 -10.95 -11.14 6.73
C ASN A 336 -12.47 -11.41 6.81
N ASN A 337 -13.27 -10.36 7.06
CA ASN A 337 -14.71 -10.47 7.26
C ASN A 337 -15.56 -10.12 6.02
N PHE A 338 -14.98 -9.48 5.01
CA PHE A 338 -15.68 -8.96 3.83
C PHE A 338 -16.11 -10.06 2.86
N VAL A 339 -17.41 -10.24 2.59
CA VAL A 339 -17.88 -11.25 1.62
C VAL A 339 -18.17 -10.61 0.26
N SER A 340 -19.06 -9.62 0.20
CA SER A 340 -19.38 -8.88 -1.02
C SER A 340 -19.87 -7.46 -0.70
N SER A 341 -19.92 -6.58 -1.69
CA SER A 341 -20.51 -5.23 -1.52
C SER A 341 -21.99 -5.29 -1.12
N SER A 342 -22.69 -6.33 -1.58
CA SER A 342 -24.10 -6.62 -1.28
C SER A 342 -24.34 -7.35 0.04
N CYS A 343 -23.32 -8.02 0.59
CA CYS A 343 -23.38 -8.76 1.85
C CYS A 343 -22.01 -8.66 2.55
N PRO A 344 -21.73 -7.57 3.29
CA PRO A 344 -20.35 -7.27 3.71
C PRO A 344 -19.79 -8.15 4.82
N LEU A 345 -20.55 -9.06 5.43
CA LEU A 345 -20.14 -9.79 6.63
C LEU A 345 -20.30 -11.31 6.52
N ARG A 346 -19.20 -12.02 6.80
CA ARG A 346 -19.13 -13.49 6.94
C ARG A 346 -20.10 -14.05 8.00
N THR A 347 -20.50 -13.24 8.99
CA THR A 347 -21.36 -13.65 10.11
C THR A 347 -22.87 -13.70 9.82
N THR A 348 -23.30 -13.23 8.65
CA THR A 348 -24.72 -13.32 8.24
C THR A 348 -24.97 -14.55 7.37
N ALA A 349 -23.98 -15.04 6.63
CA ALA A 349 -24.14 -16.24 5.78
C ALA A 349 -24.39 -17.51 6.59
N LYS A 350 -23.62 -17.78 7.66
CA LYS A 350 -23.86 -18.95 8.53
C LYS A 350 -25.16 -18.84 9.32
N LYS A 351 -25.52 -17.65 9.82
CA LYS A 351 -26.79 -17.45 10.56
C LYS A 351 -28.02 -17.50 9.64
N VAL A 352 -27.92 -17.06 8.39
CA VAL A 352 -29.01 -17.18 7.39
C VAL A 352 -29.17 -18.63 6.94
N VAL A 353 -28.08 -19.37 6.71
CA VAL A 353 -28.14 -20.81 6.40
C VAL A 353 -28.68 -21.62 7.59
N LEU A 354 -28.30 -21.30 8.83
CA LEU A 354 -28.87 -21.92 10.04
C LEU A 354 -30.35 -21.55 10.23
N LYS A 355 -30.75 -20.29 9.99
CA LYS A 355 -32.17 -19.88 10.05
C LYS A 355 -33.01 -20.52 8.93
N ARG A 356 -32.45 -20.74 7.73
CA ARG A 356 -33.12 -21.48 6.64
C ARG A 356 -33.31 -22.96 7.02
N LYS A 357 -32.26 -23.64 7.50
CA LYS A 357 -32.35 -25.03 7.97
C LYS A 357 -33.27 -25.21 9.18
N GLN A 358 -33.36 -24.23 10.08
CA GLN A 358 -34.32 -24.25 11.20
C GLN A 358 -35.77 -23.97 10.78
N ARG A 359 -35.99 -23.15 9.74
CA ARG A 359 -37.32 -22.95 9.16
C ARG A 359 -37.80 -24.18 8.40
N GLU A 360 -36.96 -24.79 7.57
CA GLU A 360 -37.28 -26.03 6.85
C GLU A 360 -37.56 -27.22 7.78
N ARG A 361 -36.87 -27.31 8.93
CA ARG A 361 -37.16 -28.32 9.96
C ARG A 361 -38.46 -28.07 10.72
N LYS A 362 -38.91 -26.82 10.88
CA LYS A 362 -40.21 -26.52 11.51
C LYS A 362 -41.38 -26.86 10.60
N THR A 363 -41.29 -26.55 9.31
CA THR A 363 -42.36 -26.88 8.34
C THR A 363 -42.55 -28.38 8.14
N ALA A 364 -41.52 -29.19 8.40
CA ALA A 364 -41.60 -30.66 8.30
C ALA A 364 -42.21 -31.33 9.55
N ILE A 365 -42.27 -30.64 10.69
CA ILE A 365 -42.84 -31.17 11.94
C ILE A 365 -44.34 -30.82 12.06
N ASP A 366 -44.80 -29.78 11.38
CA ASP A 366 -46.23 -29.40 11.35
C ASP A 366 -47.05 -30.15 10.28
N LEU A 367 -46.49 -31.18 9.64
CA LEU A 367 -47.11 -31.99 8.57
C LEU A 367 -47.15 -33.51 8.88
N VAL A 368 -46.92 -33.89 10.14
CA VAL A 368 -47.13 -35.25 10.68
C VAL A 368 -48.04 -35.14 11.89
#